data_AF-A0A2V6APR9-F1
#
_entry.id   AF-A0A2V6APR9-F1
#
_cell.length_a   1.000
_cell.length_b   1.000
_cell.length_c   1.000
_cell.angle_alpha   90.00
_cell.angle_beta   90.00
_cell.angle_gamma   90.00
#
_symmetry.space_group_name_H-M   'P 1'
#
loop_
_entity.id
_entity.type
_entity.pdbx_description
1 polymer ?
#
loop_
_entity_poly.entity_id
_entity_poly.type
_entity_poly.pdbx_seq_one_letter_code
_entity_poly.pdbx_strand_id
1 'polypeptide(L)'
;MKWLFVLLLALIIFGGAAWFGYNTFVKEEIEVQKEQRGEVTPPPVVDVSLPEFEAAVKLRQDGKLAETRNALLAFIQKYPAGKHLDEARDLLGEVNSQILLSRYPSPEKIEYIVKSGDVLAKIARKLKTTPEMIMRMNNMSGTMLRIGDRLLISNPDFSMVIHRKSNLVVLLNRGGFFKQYHIREAKLTPKQPPKITTKIAETMAWKGGQRVGLGSKDYLASTKWIRLAGAAGYTLYSVPDSTHPNLEQPAPPTGLGLAATDLEELSTLVNNRTPVTIID
;
A
#
# COMPACT_ATOMS: atom_id res chain seq x y z
N MET A 1 38.48 -39.88 -2.00
CA MET A 1 37.04 -39.92 -1.64
C MET A 1 36.72 -40.65 -0.33
N LYS A 2 37.42 -41.73 0.08
CA LYS A 2 37.06 -42.50 1.29
C LYS A 2 37.29 -41.77 2.63
N TRP A 3 38.31 -40.92 2.77
CA TRP A 3 38.61 -40.19 4.02
C TRP A 3 37.64 -39.03 4.32
N LEU A 4 37.05 -38.43 3.27
CA LEU A 4 36.04 -37.38 3.44
C LEU A 4 34.78 -37.93 4.11
N PHE A 5 34.41 -39.18 3.78
CA PHE A 5 33.28 -39.89 4.39
C PHE A 5 33.52 -40.19 5.87
N VAL A 6 34.74 -40.56 6.24
CA VAL A 6 35.11 -40.84 7.65
C VAL A 6 35.08 -39.56 8.49
N LEU A 7 35.57 -38.44 7.96
CA LEU A 7 35.50 -37.14 8.63
C LEU A 7 34.05 -36.66 8.83
N LEU A 8 33.20 -36.85 7.81
CA LEU A 8 31.80 -36.44 7.88
C LEU A 8 31.02 -37.31 8.88
N LEU A 9 31.29 -38.61 8.91
CA LEU A 9 30.71 -39.54 9.89
C LEU A 9 31.16 -39.21 11.32
N ALA A 10 32.44 -38.86 11.50
CA ALA A 10 32.95 -38.40 12.79
C ALA A 10 32.28 -37.09 13.24
N LEU A 11 32.10 -36.11 12.33
CA LEU A 11 31.45 -34.84 12.66
C LEU A 11 29.98 -35.03 13.04
N ILE A 12 29.27 -35.97 12.41
CA ILE A 12 27.89 -36.32 12.78
C ILE A 12 27.85 -36.99 14.15
N ILE A 13 28.75 -37.95 14.43
CA ILE A 13 28.74 -38.69 15.69
C ILE A 13 29.16 -37.79 16.86
N PHE A 14 30.30 -37.11 16.74
CA PHE A 14 30.81 -36.23 17.80
C PHE A 14 29.99 -34.94 17.91
N GLY A 15 29.55 -34.36 16.79
CA GLY A 15 28.65 -33.20 16.79
C GLY A 15 27.26 -33.53 17.33
N GLY A 16 26.72 -34.71 16.99
CA GLY A 16 25.46 -35.21 17.53
C GLY A 16 25.55 -35.51 19.02
N ALA A 17 26.64 -36.13 19.49
CA ALA A 17 26.87 -36.37 20.91
C ALA A 17 27.06 -35.07 21.72
N ALA A 18 27.78 -34.10 21.16
CA ALA A 18 27.97 -32.78 21.77
C ALA A 18 26.65 -31.99 21.81
N TRP A 19 25.87 -32.01 20.72
CA TRP A 19 24.56 -31.37 20.66
C TRP A 19 23.57 -32.01 21.64
N PHE A 20 23.55 -33.35 21.69
CA PHE A 20 22.72 -34.09 22.63
C PHE A 20 23.12 -33.73 24.07
N GLY A 21 24.39 -33.85 24.43
CA GLY A 21 24.87 -33.54 25.79
C GLY A 21 24.62 -32.07 26.21
N TYR A 22 24.75 -31.12 25.28
CA TYR A 22 24.40 -29.72 25.54
C TYR A 22 22.89 -29.56 25.79
N ASN A 23 22.05 -30.21 24.98
CA ASN A 23 20.61 -30.05 25.07
C ASN A 23 19.98 -30.83 26.24
N THR A 24 20.54 -31.97 26.66
CA THR A 24 20.04 -32.71 27.84
C THR A 24 20.60 -32.19 29.15
N PHE A 25 21.91 -31.96 29.28
CA PHE A 25 22.49 -31.65 30.59
C PHE A 25 22.71 -30.16 30.81
N VAL A 26 23.28 -29.45 29.82
CA VAL A 26 23.67 -28.05 29.99
C VAL A 26 22.46 -27.11 29.93
N LYS A 27 21.54 -27.35 28.99
CA LYS A 27 20.33 -26.53 28.85
C LYS A 27 19.43 -26.62 30.08
N GLU A 28 19.27 -27.82 30.63
CA GLU A 28 18.45 -28.08 31.81
C GLU A 28 19.09 -27.45 33.06
N GLU A 29 20.41 -27.56 33.25
CA GLU A 29 21.11 -26.85 34.34
C GLU A 29 21.02 -25.32 34.22
N ILE A 30 21.08 -24.76 33.01
CA ILE A 30 20.91 -23.32 32.79
C ILE A 30 19.49 -22.89 33.15
N GLU A 31 18.47 -23.67 32.78
CA GLU A 31 17.07 -23.38 33.10
C GLU A 31 16.82 -23.50 34.62
N VAL A 32 17.33 -24.56 35.27
CA VAL A 32 17.27 -24.73 36.73
C VAL A 32 18.01 -23.62 37.47
N GLN A 33 19.19 -23.18 36.99
CA GLN A 33 19.91 -22.06 37.60
C GLN A 33 19.23 -20.70 37.36
N LYS A 34 18.44 -20.53 36.29
CA LYS A 34 17.60 -19.35 36.06
C LYS A 34 16.41 -19.35 37.00
N GLU A 35 15.76 -20.50 37.19
CA GLU A 35 14.68 -20.69 38.16
C GLU A 35 15.16 -20.46 39.61
N GLN A 36 16.32 -21.02 39.99
CA GLN A 36 16.93 -20.83 41.32
C GLN A 36 17.40 -19.39 41.58
N ARG A 37 17.81 -18.66 40.54
CA ARG A 37 18.14 -17.22 40.64
C ARG A 37 16.91 -16.31 40.72
N GLY A 38 15.70 -16.87 40.64
CA GLY A 38 14.48 -16.08 40.62
C GLY A 38 14.37 -15.19 39.39
N GLU A 39 15.04 -15.53 38.29
CA GLU A 39 14.88 -14.85 37.00
C GLU A 39 13.51 -15.24 36.43
N VAL A 40 12.45 -14.60 36.93
CA VAL A 40 11.11 -14.73 36.39
C VAL A 40 11.16 -14.15 34.98
N THR A 41 11.15 -15.01 33.97
CA THR A 41 10.85 -14.55 32.61
C THR A 41 9.47 -13.88 32.69
N PRO A 42 9.34 -12.58 32.38
CA PRO A 42 8.05 -11.93 32.45
C PRO A 42 7.10 -12.71 31.52
N PRO A 43 5.87 -13.02 31.97
CA PRO A 43 4.92 -13.75 31.15
C PRO A 43 4.78 -13.03 29.79
N PRO A 44 4.67 -13.78 28.68
CA PRO A 44 4.51 -13.16 27.37
C PRO A 44 3.33 -12.20 27.42
N VAL A 45 3.57 -10.94 27.05
CA VAL A 45 2.54 -9.89 27.08
C VAL A 45 1.43 -10.30 26.12
N VAL A 46 0.26 -10.65 26.68
CA VAL A 46 -0.94 -11.05 25.94
C VAL A 46 -1.32 -9.94 24.98
N ASP A 47 -1.45 -10.27 23.69
CA ASP A 47 -1.92 -9.31 22.70
C ASP A 47 -3.43 -9.16 22.80
N VAL A 48 -3.85 -8.13 23.54
CA VAL A 48 -5.26 -7.79 23.76
C VAL A 48 -5.97 -7.27 22.50
N SER A 49 -5.23 -6.98 21.43
CA SER A 49 -5.78 -6.44 20.18
C SER A 49 -6.08 -7.54 19.15
N LEU A 50 -5.36 -8.66 19.22
CA LEU A 50 -5.44 -9.74 18.23
C LEU A 50 -6.88 -10.24 17.96
N PRO A 51 -7.72 -10.56 18.96
CA PRO A 51 -9.07 -11.09 18.70
C PRO A 51 -9.97 -10.11 17.94
N GLU A 52 -9.85 -8.81 18.21
CA GLU A 52 -10.64 -7.78 17.53
C GLU A 52 -10.15 -7.55 16.10
N PHE A 53 -8.83 -7.64 15.88
CA PHE A 53 -8.26 -7.61 14.54
C PHE A 53 -8.70 -8.81 13.70
N GLU A 54 -8.62 -10.04 14.25
CA GLU A 54 -9.07 -11.26 13.59
C GLU A 54 -10.56 -11.21 13.24
N ALA A 55 -11.39 -10.62 14.10
CA ALA A 55 -12.81 -10.41 13.82
C ALA A 55 -13.02 -9.49 12.60
N ALA A 56 -12.23 -8.41 12.47
CA ALA A 56 -12.27 -7.55 11.29
C ALA A 56 -11.79 -8.27 10.02
N VAL A 57 -10.74 -9.10 10.13
CA VAL A 57 -10.26 -9.95 9.02
C VAL A 57 -11.34 -10.94 8.58
N LYS A 58 -12.08 -11.53 9.52
CA LYS A 58 -13.18 -12.44 9.21
C LYS A 58 -14.32 -11.71 8.46
N LEU A 59 -14.70 -10.50 8.88
CA LEU A 59 -15.68 -9.69 8.16
C LEU A 59 -15.22 -9.42 6.70
N ARG A 60 -13.92 -9.19 6.50
CA ARG A 60 -13.36 -9.00 5.16
C ARG A 60 -13.49 -10.25 4.29
N GLN A 61 -13.22 -11.42 4.86
CA GLN A 61 -13.33 -12.72 4.19
C GLN A 61 -14.78 -13.03 3.82
N ASP A 62 -15.73 -12.65 4.68
CA ASP A 62 -17.18 -12.76 4.43
C ASP A 62 -17.67 -11.76 3.36
N GLY A 63 -16.81 -10.87 2.83
CA GLY A 63 -17.18 -9.84 1.85
C GLY A 63 -17.94 -8.64 2.44
N LYS A 64 -18.02 -8.52 3.77
CA LYS A 64 -18.75 -7.47 4.50
C LYS A 64 -17.92 -6.19 4.60
N LEU A 65 -17.73 -5.50 3.47
CA LEU A 65 -16.78 -4.39 3.36
C LEU A 65 -17.12 -3.20 4.28
N ALA A 66 -18.40 -2.85 4.42
CA ALA A 66 -18.81 -1.72 5.27
C ALA A 66 -18.55 -2.01 6.75
N GLU A 67 -18.90 -3.21 7.21
CA GLU A 67 -18.66 -3.68 8.56
C GLU A 67 -17.17 -3.80 8.85
N THR A 68 -16.40 -4.32 7.88
CA THR A 68 -14.94 -4.40 7.95
C THR A 68 -14.33 -3.02 8.16
N ARG A 69 -14.73 -2.03 7.33
CA ARG A 69 -14.25 -0.65 7.43
C ARG A 69 -14.52 -0.07 8.81
N ASN A 70 -15.75 -0.23 9.30
CA ASN A 70 -16.15 0.30 10.61
C ASN A 70 -15.37 -0.37 11.76
N ALA A 71 -15.18 -1.69 11.70
CA ALA A 71 -14.40 -2.44 12.68
C ALA A 71 -12.94 -1.98 12.71
N LEU A 72 -12.31 -1.78 11.55
CA LEU A 72 -10.91 -1.33 11.47
C LEU A 72 -10.72 0.11 11.96
N LEU A 73 -11.67 1.01 11.66
CA LEU A 73 -11.65 2.37 12.21
C LEU A 73 -11.72 2.35 13.74
N ALA A 74 -12.62 1.55 14.31
CA ALA A 74 -12.73 1.38 15.76
C ALA A 74 -11.45 0.77 16.35
N PHE A 75 -10.89 -0.24 15.69
CA PHE A 75 -9.65 -0.90 16.10
C PHE A 75 -8.47 0.09 16.16
N ILE A 76 -8.24 0.87 15.10
CA ILE A 76 -7.14 1.84 15.02
C ILE A 76 -7.29 2.93 16.09
N GLN A 77 -8.52 3.38 16.36
CA GLN A 77 -8.80 4.37 17.40
C GLN A 77 -8.54 3.80 18.81
N LYS A 78 -8.91 2.54 19.05
CA LYS A 78 -8.79 1.88 20.35
C LYS A 78 -7.36 1.45 20.66
N TYR A 79 -6.59 1.05 19.66
CA TYR A 79 -5.23 0.52 19.80
C TYR A 79 -4.20 1.34 19.00
N PRO A 80 -3.99 2.63 19.31
CA PRO A 80 -3.11 3.53 18.54
C PRO A 80 -1.62 3.18 18.61
N ALA A 81 -1.24 2.24 19.48
CA ALA A 81 0.11 1.67 19.59
C ALA A 81 0.06 0.13 19.69
N GLY A 82 -1.01 -0.49 19.19
CA GLY A 82 -1.17 -1.95 19.15
C GLY A 82 -0.23 -2.62 18.14
N LYS A 83 0.08 -3.90 18.36
CA LYS A 83 1.01 -4.64 17.49
C LYS A 83 0.51 -4.78 16.05
N HIS A 84 -0.81 -4.88 15.86
CA HIS A 84 -1.45 -5.01 14.54
C HIS A 84 -1.89 -3.67 13.93
N LEU A 85 -1.40 -2.53 14.42
CA LEU A 85 -1.83 -1.21 13.93
C LEU A 85 -1.55 -1.02 12.43
N ASP A 86 -0.36 -1.40 11.97
CA ASP A 86 0.03 -1.20 10.57
C ASP A 86 -0.72 -2.15 9.64
N GLU A 87 -0.90 -3.42 10.06
CA GLU A 87 -1.74 -4.39 9.35
C GLU A 87 -3.20 -3.91 9.24
N ALA A 88 -3.74 -3.33 10.31
CA ALA A 88 -5.09 -2.75 10.31
C ALA A 88 -5.22 -1.54 9.39
N ARG A 89 -4.18 -0.69 9.30
CA ARG A 89 -4.14 0.45 8.37
C ARG A 89 -4.05 0.01 6.91
N ASP A 90 -3.23 -0.99 6.63
CA ASP A 90 -3.09 -1.55 5.29
C ASP A 90 -4.43 -2.16 4.84
N LEU A 91 -5.05 -3.00 5.69
CA LEU A 91 -6.35 -3.60 5.39
C LEU A 91 -7.47 -2.55 5.26
N LEU A 92 -7.47 -1.52 6.11
CA LEU A 92 -8.43 -0.41 6.00
C LEU A 92 -8.27 0.31 4.67
N GLY A 93 -7.03 0.54 4.25
CA GLY A 93 -6.70 1.14 2.96
C GLY A 93 -7.21 0.32 1.78
N GLU A 94 -6.99 -0.99 1.79
CA GLU A 94 -7.53 -1.90 0.77
C GLU A 94 -9.05 -1.86 0.70
N VAL A 95 -9.73 -1.92 1.85
CA VAL A 95 -11.20 -1.85 1.93
C VAL A 95 -11.71 -0.50 1.44
N ASN A 96 -11.06 0.60 1.82
CA ASN A 96 -11.41 1.94 1.36
C ASN A 96 -11.27 2.06 -0.16
N SER A 97 -10.16 1.60 -0.74
CA SER A 97 -9.94 1.59 -2.19
C SER A 97 -10.95 0.68 -2.90
N GLN A 98 -11.25 -0.51 -2.36
CA GLN A 98 -12.22 -1.43 -2.96
C GLN A 98 -13.64 -0.84 -2.92
N ILE A 99 -14.05 -0.25 -1.80
CA ILE A 99 -15.32 0.47 -1.70
C ILE A 99 -15.32 1.61 -2.70
N LEU A 100 -14.28 2.44 -2.76
CA LEU A 100 -14.25 3.63 -3.62
C LEU A 100 -14.25 3.28 -5.11
N LEU A 101 -13.35 2.40 -5.57
CA LEU A 101 -13.05 2.15 -6.98
C LEU A 101 -13.93 1.08 -7.66
N SER A 102 -14.96 0.59 -6.97
CA SER A 102 -15.91 -0.38 -7.53
C SER A 102 -17.33 0.16 -7.61
N ARG A 103 -18.28 -0.64 -8.09
CA ARG A 103 -19.72 -0.34 -8.02
C ARG A 103 -20.34 -0.57 -6.64
N TYR A 104 -19.54 -0.89 -5.61
CA TYR A 104 -20.04 -1.09 -4.25
C TYR A 104 -20.83 0.13 -3.75
N PRO A 105 -22.06 -0.03 -3.23
CA PRO A 105 -22.84 1.09 -2.73
C PRO A 105 -22.16 1.78 -1.55
N SER A 106 -22.00 3.10 -1.61
CA SER A 106 -21.51 3.88 -0.48
C SER A 106 -22.17 5.26 -0.44
N PRO A 107 -22.35 5.86 0.75
CA PRO A 107 -22.87 7.22 0.89
C PRO A 107 -22.01 8.29 0.21
N GLU A 108 -20.75 7.96 -0.10
CA GLU A 108 -19.78 8.85 -0.72
C GLU A 108 -19.96 8.93 -2.25
N LYS A 109 -20.84 8.10 -2.82
CA LYS A 109 -21.12 8.06 -4.26
C LYS A 109 -22.49 8.61 -4.59
N ILE A 110 -22.55 9.32 -5.71
CA ILE A 110 -23.77 9.79 -6.33
C ILE A 110 -23.96 9.14 -7.70
N GLU A 111 -25.21 9.03 -8.14
CA GLU A 111 -25.54 8.64 -9.51
C GLU A 111 -25.58 9.89 -10.41
N TYR A 112 -24.92 9.81 -11.55
CA TYR A 112 -24.91 10.84 -12.59
C TYR A 112 -25.43 10.26 -13.90
N ILE A 113 -26.43 10.92 -14.48
CA ILE A 113 -26.98 10.56 -15.79
C ILE A 113 -26.27 11.39 -16.86
N VAL A 114 -25.61 10.71 -17.80
CA VAL A 114 -24.89 11.35 -18.91
C VAL A 114 -25.84 12.12 -19.82
N LYS A 115 -25.47 13.36 -20.14
CA LYS A 115 -26.25 14.29 -20.98
C LYS A 115 -25.57 14.52 -22.32
N SER A 116 -26.33 15.07 -23.27
CA SER A 116 -25.77 15.48 -24.57
C SER A 116 -24.61 16.46 -24.39
N GLY A 117 -23.49 16.21 -25.10
CA GLY A 117 -22.27 17.03 -25.05
C GLY A 117 -21.32 16.73 -23.88
N ASP A 118 -21.69 15.80 -22.99
CA ASP A 118 -20.79 15.32 -21.95
C ASP A 118 -19.63 14.52 -22.56
N VAL A 119 -18.45 14.76 -22.00
CA VAL A 119 -17.29 13.89 -22.18
C VAL A 119 -16.69 13.61 -20.80
N LEU A 120 -16.09 12.44 -20.62
CA LEU A 120 -15.63 11.96 -19.32
C LEU A 120 -14.75 12.99 -18.58
N ALA A 121 -13.82 13.63 -19.29
CA ALA A 121 -12.95 14.66 -18.73
C ALA A 121 -13.71 15.91 -18.25
N LYS A 122 -14.79 16.31 -18.93
CA LYS A 122 -15.64 17.44 -18.51
C LYS A 122 -16.44 17.08 -17.27
N ILE A 123 -17.03 15.88 -17.22
CA ILE A 123 -17.75 15.37 -16.05
C ILE A 123 -16.79 15.33 -14.85
N ALA A 124 -15.62 14.70 -15.02
CA ALA A 124 -14.64 14.56 -13.95
C ALA A 124 -14.22 15.91 -13.37
N ARG A 125 -13.90 16.88 -14.22
CA ARG A 125 -13.56 18.23 -13.80
C ARG A 125 -14.69 18.93 -13.06
N LYS A 126 -15.92 18.82 -13.56
CA LYS A 126 -17.11 19.45 -12.97
C LYS A 126 -17.40 18.89 -11.58
N LEU A 127 -17.23 17.58 -11.41
CA LEU A 127 -17.53 16.86 -10.17
C LEU A 127 -16.29 16.65 -9.28
N LYS A 128 -15.20 17.35 -9.58
CA LYS A 128 -13.94 17.35 -8.81
C LYS A 128 -13.39 15.94 -8.54
N THR A 129 -13.45 15.09 -9.56
CA THR A 129 -12.97 13.71 -9.53
C THR A 129 -11.97 13.47 -10.67
N THR A 130 -11.44 12.26 -10.82
CA THR A 130 -10.54 11.90 -11.93
C THR A 130 -11.30 11.08 -12.99
N PRO A 131 -11.00 11.23 -14.29
CA PRO A 131 -11.59 10.38 -15.31
C PRO A 131 -11.34 8.88 -15.07
N GLU A 132 -10.13 8.52 -14.64
CA GLU A 132 -9.76 7.13 -14.35
C GLU A 132 -10.56 6.56 -13.18
N MET A 133 -10.80 7.36 -12.13
CA MET A 133 -11.63 6.92 -11.00
C MET A 133 -13.07 6.69 -11.44
N ILE A 134 -13.66 7.55 -12.28
CA ILE A 134 -14.99 7.31 -12.85
C ILE A 134 -14.98 6.00 -13.65
N MET A 135 -13.95 5.76 -14.48
CA MET A 135 -13.87 4.54 -15.28
C MET A 135 -13.83 3.29 -14.38
N ARG A 136 -12.95 3.26 -13.38
CA ARG A 136 -12.81 2.13 -12.43
C ARG A 136 -14.12 1.88 -11.69
N MET A 137 -14.70 2.91 -11.08
CA MET A 137 -15.98 2.83 -10.37
C MET A 137 -17.11 2.24 -11.23
N ASN A 138 -17.04 2.44 -12.54
CA ASN A 138 -18.10 2.05 -13.47
C ASN A 138 -17.73 0.86 -14.36
N ASN A 139 -16.63 0.16 -14.09
CA ASN A 139 -16.12 -0.96 -14.90
C ASN A 139 -15.94 -0.60 -16.39
N MET A 140 -15.52 0.64 -16.67
CA MET A 140 -15.31 1.12 -18.03
C MET A 140 -13.87 0.87 -18.48
N SER A 141 -13.69 0.36 -19.69
CA SER A 141 -12.37 0.16 -20.31
C SER A 141 -11.90 1.34 -21.15
N GLY A 142 -12.75 2.34 -21.38
CA GLY A 142 -12.46 3.51 -22.19
C GLY A 142 -13.25 4.74 -21.75
N THR A 143 -13.10 5.83 -22.51
CA THR A 143 -13.66 7.15 -22.17
C THR A 143 -14.96 7.49 -22.91
N MET A 144 -15.44 6.58 -23.77
CA MET A 144 -16.67 6.77 -24.53
C MET A 144 -17.89 6.71 -23.61
N LEU A 145 -18.79 7.68 -23.78
CA LEU A 145 -20.03 7.81 -23.02
C LEU A 145 -21.23 7.77 -23.96
N ARG A 146 -22.35 7.19 -23.50
CA ARG A 146 -23.63 7.26 -24.19
C ARG A 146 -24.60 8.11 -23.37
N ILE A 147 -25.43 8.88 -24.08
CA ILE A 147 -26.47 9.68 -23.43
C ILE A 147 -27.41 8.73 -22.68
N GLY A 148 -27.71 9.05 -21.43
CA GLY A 148 -28.53 8.21 -20.54
C GLY A 148 -27.74 7.20 -19.71
N ASP A 149 -26.43 7.04 -19.92
CA ASP A 149 -25.59 6.19 -19.06
C ASP A 149 -25.66 6.66 -17.60
N ARG A 150 -25.74 5.70 -16.69
CA ARG A 150 -25.79 5.91 -15.23
C ARG A 150 -24.43 5.63 -14.62
N LEU A 151 -23.71 6.71 -14.31
CA LEU A 151 -22.37 6.65 -13.74
C LEU A 151 -22.43 6.84 -12.22
N LEU A 152 -21.74 5.97 -11.48
CA LEU A 152 -21.38 6.21 -10.09
C LEU A 152 -20.19 7.16 -10.03
N ILE A 153 -20.31 8.21 -9.23
CA ILE A 153 -19.27 9.24 -9.10
C ILE A 153 -19.05 9.55 -7.63
N SER A 154 -17.78 9.63 -7.23
CA SER A 154 -17.35 10.10 -5.91
C SER A 154 -16.46 11.34 -6.07
N ASN A 155 -16.48 12.20 -5.05
CA ASN A 155 -15.70 13.43 -4.94
C ASN A 155 -14.86 13.42 -3.64
N PRO A 156 -13.81 12.60 -3.58
CA PRO A 156 -12.85 12.63 -2.48
C PRO A 156 -12.00 13.90 -2.55
N ASP A 157 -11.59 14.40 -1.39
CA ASP A 157 -10.68 15.53 -1.26
C ASP A 157 -9.34 15.03 -0.77
N PHE A 158 -8.57 14.47 -1.71
CA PHE A 158 -7.32 13.80 -1.39
C PHE A 158 -6.16 14.78 -1.17
N SER A 159 -5.38 14.50 -0.12
CA SER A 159 -4.04 15.04 0.08
C SER A 159 -3.08 13.89 0.41
N MET A 160 -1.79 14.10 0.17
CA MET A 160 -0.77 13.06 0.33
C MET A 160 0.33 13.52 1.28
N VAL A 161 0.80 12.61 2.13
CA VAL A 161 1.96 12.80 3.00
C VAL A 161 2.99 11.73 2.70
N ILE A 162 4.22 12.13 2.40
CA ILE A 162 5.35 11.22 2.18
C ILE A 162 6.23 11.28 3.43
N HIS A 163 6.34 10.15 4.13
CA HIS A 163 7.19 9.97 5.30
C HIS A 163 8.48 9.26 4.89
N ARG A 164 9.61 9.97 4.94
CA ARG A 164 10.89 9.44 4.46
C ARG A 164 11.46 8.38 5.39
N LYS A 165 11.42 8.57 6.71
CA LYS A 165 12.02 7.62 7.66
C LYS A 165 11.25 6.32 7.79
N SER A 166 9.92 6.38 7.71
CA SER A 166 9.07 5.19 7.76
C SER A 166 8.84 4.55 6.39
N ASN A 167 9.36 5.13 5.30
CA ASN A 167 9.15 4.65 3.93
C ASN A 167 7.66 4.51 3.55
N LEU A 168 6.85 5.50 3.90
CA LEU A 168 5.41 5.48 3.64
C LEU A 168 4.96 6.64 2.76
N VAL A 169 4.02 6.35 1.87
CA VAL A 169 3.15 7.34 1.23
C VAL A 169 1.76 7.19 1.82
N VAL A 170 1.29 8.18 2.56
CA VAL A 170 -0.04 8.18 3.20
C VAL A 170 -0.97 9.07 2.40
N LEU A 171 -2.09 8.51 1.96
CA LEU A 171 -3.18 9.23 1.32
C LEU A 171 -4.24 9.54 2.37
N LEU A 172 -4.63 10.82 2.43
CA LEU A 172 -5.66 11.32 3.32
C LEU A 172 -6.87 11.78 2.50
N ASN A 173 -8.08 11.53 2.96
CA ASN A 173 -9.31 12.07 2.40
C ASN A 173 -9.95 13.02 3.40
N ARG A 174 -10.07 14.31 3.05
CA ARG A 174 -10.58 15.36 3.96
C ARG A 174 -9.83 15.40 5.30
N GLY A 175 -8.53 15.12 5.26
CA GLY A 175 -7.65 15.07 6.45
C GLY A 175 -7.65 13.76 7.24
N GLY A 176 -8.63 12.86 7.01
CA GLY A 176 -8.65 11.54 7.62
C GLY A 176 -7.80 10.53 6.85
N PHE A 177 -7.24 9.53 7.54
CA PHE A 177 -6.52 8.42 6.89
C PHE A 177 -7.41 7.73 5.87
N PHE A 178 -6.92 7.57 4.65
CA PHE A 178 -7.59 6.79 3.61
C PHE A 178 -6.86 5.49 3.32
N LYS A 179 -5.55 5.57 2.99
CA LYS A 179 -4.70 4.41 2.67
C LYS A 179 -3.23 4.79 2.86
N GLN A 180 -2.37 3.81 3.11
CA GLN A 180 -0.93 3.96 3.02
C GLN A 180 -0.35 3.02 1.96
N TYR A 181 0.79 3.40 1.40
CA TYR A 181 1.57 2.62 0.46
C TYR A 181 3.03 2.57 0.94
N HIS A 182 3.67 1.45 0.68
CA HIS A 182 5.04 1.18 1.11
C HIS A 182 6.04 1.55 0.02
N ILE A 183 7.01 2.40 0.36
CA ILE A 183 8.12 2.76 -0.52
C ILE A 183 9.11 1.59 -0.52
N ARG A 184 9.31 0.99 -1.69
CA ARG A 184 10.22 -0.15 -1.89
C ARG A 184 11.62 0.26 -2.28
N GLU A 185 11.76 1.43 -2.90
CA GLU A 185 13.03 1.95 -3.39
C GLU A 185 13.11 3.45 -3.15
N ALA A 186 14.22 3.96 -2.63
CA ALA A 186 14.43 5.39 -2.42
C ALA A 186 15.75 5.83 -3.04
N LYS A 187 15.67 6.63 -4.11
CA LYS A 187 16.80 7.25 -4.81
C LYS A 187 16.76 8.75 -4.57
N LEU A 188 17.16 9.19 -3.38
CA LEU A 188 17.13 10.60 -2.99
C LEU A 188 18.54 11.20 -2.95
N THR A 189 18.65 12.51 -3.18
CA THR A 189 19.93 13.20 -2.97
C THR A 189 20.20 13.38 -1.46
N PRO A 190 21.46 13.37 -1.00
CA PRO A 190 21.80 13.29 0.43
C PRO A 190 21.32 14.46 1.30
N LYS A 191 21.11 15.64 0.72
CA LYS A 191 20.64 16.83 1.45
C LYS A 191 19.22 17.16 1.04
N GLN A 192 18.28 16.91 1.95
CA GLN A 192 16.87 17.24 1.80
C GLN A 192 16.43 18.20 2.91
N PRO A 193 15.57 19.19 2.61
CA PRO A 193 14.95 19.97 3.66
C PRO A 193 14.03 19.07 4.52
N PRO A 194 13.88 19.36 5.83
CA PRO A 194 13.13 18.51 6.77
C PRO A 194 11.63 18.45 6.45
N LYS A 195 11.10 19.47 5.78
CA LYS A 195 9.73 19.52 5.29
C LYS A 195 9.66 20.17 3.92
N ILE A 196 8.89 19.58 3.01
CA ILE A 196 8.55 20.16 1.71
C ILE A 196 7.04 20.18 1.58
N THR A 197 6.46 21.32 1.27
CA THR A 197 5.05 21.44 0.90
C THR A 197 4.97 21.70 -0.60
N THR A 198 4.24 20.85 -1.31
CA THR A 198 4.07 20.92 -2.76
C THR A 198 2.70 20.35 -3.15
N LYS A 199 2.53 20.03 -4.43
CA LYS A 199 1.38 19.33 -5.01
C LYS A 199 1.86 18.42 -6.14
N ILE A 200 0.97 17.55 -6.59
CA ILE A 200 1.20 16.78 -7.80
C ILE A 200 1.22 17.72 -9.00
N ALA A 201 2.24 17.56 -9.86
CA ALA A 201 2.32 18.26 -11.13
C ALA A 201 1.53 17.50 -12.21
N GLU A 202 1.78 16.20 -12.32
CA GLU A 202 1.21 15.34 -13.36
C GLU A 202 1.29 13.86 -12.97
N THR A 203 0.34 13.08 -13.48
CA THR A 203 0.40 11.62 -13.53
C THR A 203 0.73 11.19 -14.95
N MET A 204 1.50 10.13 -15.06
CA MET A 204 2.27 9.80 -16.24
C MET A 204 2.14 8.31 -16.52
N ALA A 205 1.77 7.94 -17.74
CA ALA A 205 1.63 6.54 -18.16
C ALA A 205 2.66 6.20 -19.23
N TRP A 206 3.29 5.03 -19.09
CA TRP A 206 4.37 4.56 -19.94
C TRP A 206 4.14 3.13 -20.43
N LYS A 207 4.35 2.91 -21.73
CA LYS A 207 4.37 1.59 -22.35
C LYS A 207 5.41 1.57 -23.47
N GLY A 208 6.28 0.56 -23.51
CA GLY A 208 7.34 0.45 -24.52
C GLY A 208 8.28 1.65 -24.57
N GLY A 209 8.54 2.31 -23.43
CA GLY A 209 9.34 3.54 -23.36
C GLY A 209 8.64 4.80 -23.89
N GLN A 210 7.37 4.71 -24.28
CA GLN A 210 6.59 5.83 -24.82
C GLN A 210 5.50 6.29 -23.87
N ARG A 211 5.14 7.58 -24.00
CA ARG A 211 4.02 8.17 -23.25
C ARG A 211 2.70 7.65 -23.77
N VAL A 212 1.83 7.26 -22.84
CA VAL A 212 0.49 6.77 -23.15
C VAL A 212 -0.55 7.71 -22.56
N GLY A 213 -1.49 8.16 -23.39
CA GLY A 213 -2.62 8.98 -22.95
C GLY A 213 -3.77 8.14 -22.42
N LEU A 214 -4.54 8.71 -21.48
CA LEU A 214 -5.78 8.11 -21.00
C LEU A 214 -6.75 7.87 -22.16
N GLY A 215 -7.35 6.67 -22.20
CA GLY A 215 -8.30 6.26 -23.23
C GLY A 215 -7.67 5.56 -24.44
N SER A 216 -6.33 5.47 -24.49
CA SER A 216 -5.68 4.55 -25.42
C SER A 216 -5.83 3.10 -24.95
N LYS A 217 -5.69 2.15 -25.89
CA LYS A 217 -5.72 0.72 -25.60
C LYS A 217 -4.62 0.28 -24.62
N ASP A 218 -3.48 0.98 -24.63
CA ASP A 218 -2.29 0.60 -23.89
C ASP A 218 -2.26 1.21 -22.48
N TYR A 219 -3.19 2.13 -22.16
CA TYR A 219 -3.17 2.87 -20.90
C TYR A 219 -3.37 1.98 -19.67
N LEU A 220 -4.25 0.98 -19.77
CA LEU A 220 -4.50 0.05 -18.66
C LEU A 220 -3.28 -0.84 -18.39
N ALA A 221 -2.52 -1.20 -19.41
CA ALA A 221 -1.31 -2.01 -19.29
C ALA A 221 -0.02 -1.19 -19.10
N SER A 222 -0.15 0.13 -18.91
CA SER A 222 0.99 1.04 -18.79
C SER A 222 1.46 1.13 -17.34
N THR A 223 2.77 1.23 -17.12
CA THR A 223 3.30 1.62 -15.81
C THR A 223 3.05 3.10 -15.54
N LYS A 224 2.98 3.47 -14.26
CA LYS A 224 2.58 4.81 -13.85
C LYS A 224 3.70 5.51 -13.11
N TRP A 225 3.87 6.80 -13.36
CA TRP A 225 4.74 7.70 -12.59
C TRP A 225 3.92 8.91 -12.10
N ILE A 226 4.32 9.52 -11.00
CA ILE A 226 3.69 10.74 -10.45
C ILE A 226 4.78 11.75 -10.16
N ARG A 227 4.74 12.90 -10.85
CA ARG A 227 5.71 13.99 -10.66
C ARG A 227 5.17 15.01 -9.67
N LEU A 228 6.05 15.50 -8.80
CA LEU A 228 5.73 16.58 -7.85
C LEU A 228 6.24 17.93 -8.36
N ALA A 229 5.44 18.99 -8.18
CA ALA A 229 5.79 20.32 -8.63
C ALA A 229 6.97 20.88 -7.81
N GLY A 230 8.01 21.42 -8.46
CA GLY A 230 9.16 22.00 -7.74
C GLY A 230 9.96 21.04 -6.85
N ALA A 231 9.66 19.74 -6.87
CA ALA A 231 10.29 18.69 -6.07
C ALA A 231 10.73 17.53 -6.97
N ALA A 232 11.52 17.84 -8.01
CA ALA A 232 11.88 16.89 -9.07
C ALA A 232 12.55 15.60 -8.56
N GLY A 233 13.26 15.67 -7.42
CA GLY A 233 13.88 14.51 -6.75
C GLY A 233 12.90 13.52 -6.10
N TYR A 234 11.59 13.79 -6.11
CA TYR A 234 10.55 13.00 -5.46
C TYR A 234 9.52 12.45 -6.45
N THR A 235 9.94 12.13 -7.68
CA THR A 235 9.05 11.42 -8.61
C THR A 235 8.69 10.06 -8.03
N LEU A 236 7.40 9.77 -7.89
CA LEU A 236 6.95 8.41 -7.56
C LEU A 236 6.95 7.58 -8.85
N TYR A 237 7.54 6.38 -8.82
CA TYR A 237 7.67 5.53 -10.01
C TYR A 237 7.39 4.06 -9.70
N SER A 238 6.98 3.32 -10.74
CA SER A 238 6.63 1.91 -10.60
C SER A 238 7.90 1.07 -10.46
N VAL A 239 7.92 0.18 -9.48
CA VAL A 239 8.89 -0.92 -9.37
C VAL A 239 8.19 -2.27 -9.54
N PRO A 240 8.90 -3.33 -9.97
CA PRO A 240 8.29 -4.63 -10.19
C PRO A 240 7.53 -5.16 -8.97
N ASP A 241 6.46 -5.90 -9.25
CA ASP A 241 5.72 -6.69 -8.28
C ASP A 241 5.28 -8.03 -8.89
N SER A 242 4.53 -8.84 -8.16
CA SER A 242 4.09 -10.17 -8.61
C SER A 242 3.19 -10.12 -9.85
N THR A 243 2.44 -9.04 -10.05
CA THR A 243 1.55 -8.85 -11.20
C THR A 243 2.25 -8.20 -12.38
N HIS A 244 3.30 -7.43 -12.11
CA HIS A 244 4.13 -6.72 -13.09
C HIS A 244 5.62 -7.03 -12.87
N PRO A 245 6.07 -8.27 -13.13
CA PRO A 245 7.44 -8.69 -12.82
C PRO A 245 8.49 -8.03 -13.72
N ASN A 246 8.10 -7.63 -14.93
CA ASN A 246 8.99 -7.04 -15.93
C ASN A 246 8.48 -5.66 -16.33
N LEU A 247 9.16 -4.61 -15.89
CA LEU A 247 8.83 -3.25 -16.27
C LEU A 247 9.68 -2.81 -17.47
N GLU A 248 9.03 -2.34 -18.53
CA GLU A 248 9.69 -1.86 -19.75
C GLU A 248 10.27 -0.44 -19.57
N GLN A 249 9.70 0.35 -18.67
CA GLN A 249 10.13 1.73 -18.43
C GLN A 249 11.28 1.75 -17.40
N PRO A 250 12.49 2.22 -17.77
CA PRO A 250 13.59 2.33 -16.82
C PRO A 250 13.28 3.35 -15.73
N ALA A 251 13.66 3.03 -14.49
CA ALA A 251 13.46 3.91 -13.33
C ALA A 251 14.13 5.29 -13.51
N PRO A 252 13.57 6.36 -12.94
CA PRO A 252 14.20 7.67 -12.97
C PRO A 252 15.49 7.68 -12.14
N PRO A 253 16.43 8.61 -12.40
CA PRO A 253 17.67 8.73 -11.63
C PRO A 253 17.44 9.03 -10.15
N THR A 254 16.36 9.76 -9.84
CA THR A 254 15.94 10.08 -8.48
C THR A 254 14.43 9.89 -8.34
N GLY A 255 13.99 9.53 -7.13
CA GLY A 255 12.58 9.34 -6.82
C GLY A 255 12.33 8.27 -5.76
N LEU A 256 11.06 7.91 -5.62
CA LEU A 256 10.57 6.89 -4.70
C LEU A 256 9.81 5.81 -5.49
N GLY A 257 10.28 4.57 -5.40
CA GLY A 257 9.69 3.42 -6.05
C GLY A 257 8.59 2.80 -5.20
N LEU A 258 7.41 2.61 -5.79
CA LEU A 258 6.28 1.89 -5.21
C LEU A 258 5.97 0.68 -6.08
N ALA A 259 5.34 -0.36 -5.52
CA ALA A 259 4.85 -1.48 -6.33
C ALA A 259 4.04 -0.95 -7.53
N ALA A 260 4.21 -1.56 -8.70
CA ALA A 260 3.51 -1.12 -9.90
C ALA A 260 1.99 -1.05 -9.69
N THR A 261 1.41 -2.05 -9.01
CA THR A 261 -0.02 -2.09 -8.65
C THR A 261 -0.42 -0.94 -7.73
N ASP A 262 0.38 -0.66 -6.70
CA ASP A 262 0.13 0.43 -5.76
C ASP A 262 0.15 1.79 -6.45
N LEU A 263 1.10 1.98 -7.37
CA LEU A 263 1.23 3.25 -8.07
C LEU A 263 0.17 3.44 -9.16
N GLU A 264 -0.29 2.35 -9.77
CA GLU A 264 -1.46 2.37 -10.65
C GLU A 264 -2.71 2.84 -9.90
N GLU A 265 -2.97 2.25 -8.73
CA GLU A 265 -4.06 2.66 -7.85
C GLU A 265 -3.90 4.11 -7.41
N LEU A 266 -2.74 4.49 -6.88
CA LEU A 266 -2.48 5.86 -6.42
C LEU A 266 -2.68 6.88 -7.56
N SER A 267 -2.23 6.57 -8.78
CA SER A 267 -2.41 7.46 -9.94
C SER A 267 -3.87 7.66 -10.34
N THR A 268 -4.72 6.67 -10.06
CA THR A 268 -6.17 6.76 -10.28
C THR A 268 -6.81 7.75 -9.30
N LEU A 269 -6.34 7.73 -8.04
CA LEU A 269 -6.93 8.47 -6.93
C LEU A 269 -6.56 9.96 -6.94
N VAL A 270 -5.36 10.30 -7.40
CA VAL A 270 -4.81 11.65 -7.27
C VAL A 270 -4.84 12.46 -8.57
N ASN A 271 -4.75 13.79 -8.46
CA ASN A 271 -4.68 14.69 -9.61
C ASN A 271 -3.76 15.87 -9.34
N ASN A 272 -3.56 16.74 -10.33
CA ASN A 272 -2.64 17.90 -10.25
C ASN A 272 -3.04 18.99 -9.24
N ARG A 273 -4.15 18.83 -8.52
CA ARG A 273 -4.56 19.68 -7.40
C ARG A 273 -4.29 19.03 -6.04
N THR A 274 -4.00 17.73 -5.99
CA THR A 274 -3.71 16.98 -4.75
C THR A 274 -2.48 17.60 -4.06
N PRO A 275 -2.66 18.19 -2.87
CA PRO A 275 -1.55 18.70 -2.08
C PRO A 275 -0.66 17.56 -1.60
N VAL A 276 0.64 17.82 -1.49
CA VAL A 276 1.63 16.85 -1.04
C VAL A 276 2.52 17.49 0.02
N THR A 277 2.67 16.83 1.16
CA THR A 277 3.65 17.20 2.19
C THR A 277 4.69 16.09 2.31
N ILE A 278 5.97 16.43 2.29
CA ILE A 278 7.08 15.48 2.47
C ILE A 278 7.75 15.83 3.78
N ILE A 279 7.92 14.84 4.65
CA ILE A 279 8.54 14.96 5.97
C ILE A 279 9.47 13.79 6.24
N ASP A 280 10.37 13.98 7.20
CA ASP A 280 11.19 12.91 7.76
C ASP A 280 10.37 11.93 8.59
#